data_AF-A0A4Q1C3Z4-F1
#
_entry.id   AF-A0A4Q1C3Z4-F1
#
_cell.length_a   1.000
_cell.length_b   1.000
_cell.length_c   1.000
_cell.angle_alpha   90.00
_cell.angle_beta   90.00
_cell.angle_gamma   90.00
#
_symmetry.space_group_name_H-M   'P 1'
#
loop_
_entity.id
_entity.type
_entity.pdbx_description
1 polymer ?
#
loop_
_entity_poly.entity_id
_entity_poly.type
_entity_poly.pdbx_seq_one_letter_code
_entity_poly.pdbx_strand_id
1 'polypeptide(L)'
;MTDNMIIDIPELRLPRDMAWRVKFIEAVEDHARKLGIHGRFKVPRFFGYYFTGQRAVVVAGLWTVLVDDAELLRRLRLTVEKITGNRFNIASASEGGEPEFMLVNDSHDGSCWLWDYAHGRRFLESGEPVTQRMADSDEEDLLGDDPDQGPRLLGP
;
A
#
# COMPACT_ATOMS: atom_id res chain seq x y z
N MET A 1 22.65 -9.24 -4.80
CA MET A 1 21.63 -8.24 -5.09
C MET A 1 20.75 -8.86 -6.14
N THR A 2 19.58 -9.36 -5.75
CA THR A 2 18.56 -9.80 -6.72
C THR A 2 17.88 -8.54 -7.25
N ASP A 3 17.74 -8.46 -8.56
CA ASP A 3 17.03 -7.37 -9.22
C ASP A 3 15.60 -7.26 -8.67
N ASN A 4 15.14 -6.01 -8.48
CA ASN A 4 13.77 -5.72 -8.11
C ASN A 4 12.82 -6.28 -9.18
N MET A 5 12.00 -7.28 -8.83
CA MET A 5 11.16 -7.97 -9.80
C MET A 5 9.68 -7.82 -9.47
N ILE A 6 8.97 -7.17 -10.39
CA ILE A 6 7.51 -7.04 -10.41
C ILE A 6 6.96 -7.79 -11.63
N ILE A 7 5.91 -8.56 -11.40
CA ILE A 7 5.16 -9.28 -12.42
C ILE A 7 3.70 -8.86 -12.30
N ASP A 8 3.15 -8.28 -13.36
CA ASP A 8 1.74 -7.93 -13.44
C ASP A 8 0.87 -9.18 -13.59
N ILE A 9 -0.26 -9.22 -12.87
CA ILE A 9 -1.28 -10.27 -13.00
C ILE A 9 -2.62 -9.63 -13.34
N PRO A 10 -2.81 -9.19 -14.60
CA PRO A 10 -4.04 -8.52 -15.01
C PRO A 10 -5.29 -9.41 -14.90
N GLU A 11 -5.13 -10.73 -14.90
CA GLU A 11 -6.21 -11.71 -14.75
C GLU A 11 -6.73 -11.83 -13.31
N LEU A 12 -6.00 -11.29 -12.33
CA LEU A 12 -6.37 -11.35 -10.92
C LEU A 12 -6.72 -9.97 -10.39
N ARG A 13 -7.97 -9.81 -9.94
CA ARG A 13 -8.41 -8.64 -9.19
C ARG A 13 -9.05 -9.04 -7.88
N LEU A 14 -8.65 -8.40 -6.78
CA LEU A 14 -9.26 -8.62 -5.48
C LEU A 14 -10.36 -7.58 -5.21
N PRO A 15 -11.54 -8.00 -4.72
CA PRO A 15 -12.59 -7.11 -4.23
C PRO A 15 -12.09 -6.15 -3.14
N ARG A 16 -12.68 -4.95 -3.10
CA ARG A 16 -12.33 -3.90 -2.14
C ARG A 16 -12.72 -4.25 -0.70
N ASP A 17 -13.67 -5.15 -0.53
CA ASP A 17 -14.36 -5.50 0.71
C ASP A 17 -14.17 -6.98 1.07
N MET A 18 -13.09 -7.61 0.60
CA MET A 18 -12.82 -9.00 0.97
C MET A 18 -12.83 -9.20 2.49
N ALA A 19 -13.54 -10.23 2.97
CA ALA A 19 -13.76 -10.48 4.39
C ALA A 19 -12.46 -10.57 5.23
N TRP A 20 -11.36 -11.06 4.65
CA TRP A 20 -10.08 -11.13 5.36
C TRP A 20 -9.49 -9.72 5.62
N ARG A 21 -9.81 -8.71 4.80
CA ARG A 21 -9.36 -7.32 5.00
C ARG A 21 -10.01 -6.73 6.23
N VAL A 22 -11.30 -7.02 6.42
CA VAL A 22 -12.04 -6.66 7.64
C VAL A 22 -11.38 -7.31 8.85
N LYS A 23 -11.13 -8.62 8.80
CA LYS A 23 -10.43 -9.34 9.89
C LYS A 23 -9.03 -8.79 10.18
N PHE A 24 -8.29 -8.39 9.15
CA PHE A 24 -6.98 -7.75 9.31
C PHE A 24 -7.11 -6.43 10.07
N ILE A 25 -8.05 -5.57 9.64
CA ILE A 25 -8.30 -4.27 10.29
C ILE A 25 -8.69 -4.48 11.75
N GLU A 26 -9.63 -5.40 12.03
CA GLU A 26 -10.05 -5.76 13.39
C GLU A 26 -8.85 -6.22 14.24
N ALA A 27 -8.01 -7.12 13.71
CA ALA A 27 -6.84 -7.60 14.42
C ALA A 27 -5.82 -6.49 14.73
N VAL A 28 -5.63 -5.55 13.80
CA VAL A 28 -4.75 -4.39 14.01
C VAL A 28 -5.32 -3.45 15.07
N GLU A 29 -6.61 -3.12 14.98
CA GLU A 29 -7.28 -2.24 15.94
C GLU A 29 -7.30 -2.84 17.36
N ASP A 30 -7.55 -4.15 17.47
CA ASP A 30 -7.51 -4.86 18.75
C ASP A 30 -6.09 -4.88 19.34
N HIS A 31 -5.06 -5.05 18.51
CA HIS A 31 -3.67 -5.00 18.96
C HIS A 31 -3.29 -3.58 19.41
N ALA A 32 -3.60 -2.56 18.61
CA ALA A 32 -3.32 -1.16 18.95
C ALA A 32 -3.98 -0.77 20.28
N ARG A 33 -5.23 -1.22 20.51
CA ARG A 33 -5.95 -1.00 21.77
C ARG A 33 -5.25 -1.65 22.96
N LYS A 34 -4.73 -2.87 22.81
CA LYS A 34 -3.95 -3.55 23.87
C LYS A 34 -2.64 -2.83 24.21
N LEU A 35 -2.07 -2.10 23.26
CA LEU A 35 -0.89 -1.25 23.47
C LEU A 35 -1.21 0.13 24.04
N GLY A 36 -2.49 0.44 24.31
CA GLY A 36 -2.91 1.76 24.79
C GLY A 36 -2.86 2.85 23.70
N ILE A 37 -2.74 2.47 22.42
CA ILE A 37 -2.79 3.42 21.31
C ILE A 37 -4.25 3.76 21.04
N HIS A 38 -4.59 5.04 21.15
CA HIS A 38 -5.94 5.55 20.91
C HIS A 38 -6.04 6.18 19.51
N GLY A 39 -7.03 5.75 18.73
CA GLY A 39 -7.27 6.24 17.37
C GLY A 39 -7.90 5.17 16.49
N ARG A 40 -8.36 5.57 15.30
CA ARG A 40 -8.79 4.61 14.26
C ARG A 40 -7.61 4.20 13.41
N PHE A 41 -7.53 2.93 13.05
CA PHE A 41 -6.51 2.47 12.13
C PHE A 41 -6.72 3.09 10.74
N LYS A 42 -5.75 3.87 10.26
CA LYS A 42 -5.77 4.39 8.89
C LYS A 42 -5.32 3.27 7.95
N VAL A 43 -6.30 2.66 7.28
CA VAL A 43 -6.09 1.54 6.37
C VAL A 43 -5.20 1.98 5.18
N PRO A 44 -4.05 1.32 4.94
CA PRO A 44 -3.20 1.63 3.79
C PRO A 44 -3.87 1.27 2.45
N ARG A 45 -3.42 1.94 1.37
CA ARG A 45 -3.88 1.61 0.01
C ARG A 45 -3.43 0.21 -0.42
N PHE A 46 -2.18 -0.14 -0.11
CA PHE A 46 -1.58 -1.38 -0.57
C PHE A 46 -1.53 -2.44 0.52
N PHE A 47 -1.78 -3.67 0.11
CA PHE A 47 -1.76 -4.85 0.95
C PHE A 47 -0.88 -5.92 0.31
N GLY A 48 -0.14 -6.64 1.14
CA GLY A 48 0.65 -7.79 0.78
C GLY A 48 0.06 -9.07 1.33
N TYR A 49 0.10 -10.14 0.54
CA TYR A 49 -0.32 -11.47 0.97
C TYR A 49 0.76 -12.49 0.65
N TYR A 50 0.99 -13.37 1.61
CA TYR A 50 1.79 -14.56 1.43
C TYR A 50 1.37 -15.65 2.41
N PHE A 51 2.01 -16.80 2.31
CA PHE A 51 1.78 -17.94 3.19
C PHE A 51 3.08 -18.34 3.87
N THR A 52 2.97 -18.64 5.16
CA THR A 52 4.03 -19.29 5.90
C THR A 52 3.59 -20.71 6.23
N GLY A 53 4.13 -21.69 5.52
CA GLY A 53 3.54 -23.04 5.46
C GLY A 53 2.09 -23.01 4.96
N GLN A 54 1.14 -23.33 5.85
CA GLN A 54 -0.31 -23.32 5.56
C GLN A 54 -1.04 -22.08 6.08
N ARG A 55 -0.34 -21.19 6.78
CA ARG A 55 -0.96 -20.01 7.41
C ARG A 55 -0.85 -18.81 6.50
N ALA A 56 -1.95 -18.12 6.31
CA ALA A 56 -1.97 -16.89 5.53
C ALA A 56 -1.40 -15.74 6.38
N VAL A 57 -0.59 -14.90 5.76
CA VAL A 57 -0.05 -13.69 6.35
C VAL A 57 -0.46 -12.50 5.48
N VAL A 58 -0.94 -11.46 6.14
CA VAL A 58 -1.29 -10.19 5.53
C VAL A 58 -0.35 -9.11 6.04
N VAL A 59 0.16 -8.29 5.13
CA VAL A 59 1.06 -7.18 5.40
C VAL A 59 0.39 -5.89 4.92
N ALA A 60 0.33 -4.86 5.76
CA ALA A 60 -0.05 -3.52 5.32
C ALA A 60 0.56 -2.46 6.24
N GLY A 61 1.30 -1.50 5.66
CA GLY A 61 2.09 -0.56 6.45
C GLY A 61 3.08 -1.34 7.33
N LEU A 62 3.13 -0.97 8.61
CA LEU A 62 3.98 -1.63 9.61
C LEU A 62 3.36 -2.90 10.21
N TRP A 63 2.16 -3.28 9.80
CA TRP A 63 1.43 -4.40 10.40
C TRP A 63 1.62 -5.67 9.59
N THR A 64 1.94 -6.75 10.32
CA THR A 64 2.04 -8.12 9.79
C THR A 64 1.17 -9.02 10.65
N VAL A 65 0.14 -9.60 10.05
CA VAL A 65 -0.89 -10.33 10.79
C VAL A 65 -1.03 -11.72 10.18
N LEU A 66 -0.90 -12.73 11.04
CA LEU A 66 -1.35 -14.08 10.72
C LEU A 66 -2.88 -14.09 10.72
N VAL A 67 -3.46 -14.51 9.62
CA VAL A 67 -4.91 -14.61 9.47
C VAL A 67 -5.32 -16.07 9.55
N ASP A 68 -5.94 -16.44 10.67
CA ASP A 68 -6.38 -17.80 10.90
C ASP A 68 -7.57 -18.18 9.99
N ASP A 69 -7.45 -19.36 9.37
CA ASP A 69 -8.48 -20.10 8.65
C ASP A 69 -9.34 -19.28 7.66
N ALA A 70 -8.68 -18.51 6.80
CA ALA A 70 -9.34 -17.86 5.68
C ALA A 70 -9.31 -18.79 4.45
N GLU A 71 -10.36 -19.61 4.29
CA GLU A 71 -10.57 -20.43 3.08
C GLU A 71 -10.40 -19.62 1.77
N LEU A 72 -10.83 -18.35 1.78
CA LEU A 72 -10.62 -17.44 0.65
C LEU A 72 -9.14 -17.16 0.35
N LEU A 73 -8.29 -17.03 1.38
CA LEU A 73 -6.85 -16.87 1.19
C LEU A 73 -6.23 -18.17 0.66
N ARG A 74 -6.64 -19.34 1.18
CA ARG A 74 -6.19 -20.62 0.60
C ARG A 74 -6.53 -20.72 -0.90
N ARG A 75 -7.75 -20.33 -1.29
CA ARG A 75 -8.15 -20.27 -2.70
C ARG A 75 -7.35 -19.23 -3.50
N LEU A 76 -7.02 -18.10 -2.89
CA LEU A 76 -6.17 -17.08 -3.51
C LEU A 76 -4.79 -17.65 -3.85
N ARG A 77 -4.16 -18.39 -2.94
CA ARG A 77 -2.90 -19.11 -3.22
C ARG A 77 -3.02 -20.01 -4.44
N LEU A 78 -4.02 -20.90 -4.44
CA LEU A 78 -4.26 -21.82 -5.56
C LEU A 78 -4.53 -21.07 -6.88
N THR A 79 -5.19 -19.91 -6.81
CA THR A 79 -5.48 -19.06 -7.97
C THR A 79 -4.20 -18.45 -8.53
N VAL A 80 -3.32 -17.93 -7.67
CA VAL A 80 -2.00 -17.40 -8.06
C VAL A 80 -1.14 -18.49 -8.68
N GLU A 81 -1.05 -19.67 -8.05
CA GLU A 81 -0.33 -20.83 -8.58
C GLU A 81 -0.86 -21.22 -9.97
N LYS A 82 -2.19 -21.26 -10.15
CA LYS A 82 -2.81 -21.59 -11.44
C LYS A 82 -2.50 -20.56 -12.52
N ILE A 83 -2.66 -19.27 -12.25
CA ILE A 83 -2.45 -18.20 -13.25
C ILE A 83 -0.98 -18.12 -13.67
N THR A 84 -0.06 -18.31 -12.72
CA THR A 84 1.38 -18.23 -12.99
C THR A 84 1.98 -19.49 -13.59
N GLY A 85 1.21 -20.58 -13.67
CA GLY A 85 1.70 -21.90 -14.04
C GLY A 85 2.68 -22.47 -13.01
N ASN A 86 2.46 -22.15 -11.73
CA ASN A 86 3.28 -22.56 -10.59
C ASN A 86 4.75 -22.09 -10.66
N ARG A 87 5.03 -21.05 -11.44
CA ARG A 87 6.38 -20.48 -11.61
C ARG A 87 6.77 -19.54 -10.49
N PHE A 88 5.79 -18.93 -9.82
CA PHE A 88 6.00 -17.97 -8.75
C PHE A 88 5.24 -18.42 -7.52
N ASN A 89 5.96 -18.56 -6.41
CA ASN A 89 5.41 -19.08 -5.17
C ASN A 89 5.27 -17.97 -4.14
N ILE A 90 4.05 -17.78 -3.63
CA ILE A 90 3.74 -16.86 -2.53
C ILE A 90 3.69 -17.56 -1.17
N ALA A 91 4.17 -18.81 -1.08
CA ALA A 91 4.29 -19.59 0.13
C ALA A 91 5.75 -19.92 0.43
N SER A 92 6.16 -19.77 1.68
CA SER A 92 7.45 -20.25 2.16
C SER A 92 7.47 -21.78 2.24
N ALA A 93 8.67 -22.36 2.16
CA ALA A 93 8.86 -23.80 2.32
C ALA A 93 8.63 -24.29 3.77
N SER A 94 8.82 -23.43 4.76
CA SER A 94 8.71 -23.75 6.19
C SER A 94 7.80 -22.77 6.92
N GLU A 95 7.15 -23.22 8.00
CA GLU A 95 6.48 -22.32 8.94
C GLU A 95 7.48 -21.31 9.54
N GLY A 96 7.05 -20.05 9.68
CA GLY A 96 7.90 -18.92 10.05
C GLY A 96 8.82 -18.40 8.94
N GLY A 97 8.88 -19.07 7.79
CA GLY A 97 9.71 -18.65 6.66
C GLY A 97 9.11 -17.53 5.82
N GLU A 98 9.97 -16.89 5.03
CA GLU A 98 9.62 -15.90 4.01
C GLU A 98 9.44 -16.59 2.65
N PRO A 99 8.48 -16.14 1.81
CA PRO A 99 8.30 -16.63 0.46
C PRO A 99 9.32 -16.00 -0.51
N GLU A 100 9.38 -16.52 -1.73
CA GLU A 100 10.13 -15.88 -2.82
C GLU A 100 9.40 -14.62 -3.32
N PHE A 101 8.08 -14.72 -3.48
CA PHE A 101 7.22 -13.62 -3.90
C PHE A 101 6.14 -13.31 -2.87
N MET A 102 5.63 -12.10 -2.90
CA MET A 102 4.39 -11.73 -2.27
C MET A 102 3.40 -11.22 -3.30
N LEU A 103 2.12 -11.47 -3.06
CA LEU A 103 1.06 -10.85 -3.84
C LEU A 103 0.77 -9.46 -3.25
N VAL A 104 1.06 -8.41 -4.01
CA VAL A 104 0.71 -7.03 -3.67
C VAL A 104 -0.60 -6.67 -4.35
N ASN A 105 -1.53 -6.08 -3.60
CA ASN A 105 -2.81 -5.63 -4.09
C ASN A 105 -3.01 -4.15 -3.81
N ASP A 106 -3.55 -3.45 -4.80
CA ASP A 106 -4.11 -2.12 -4.64
C ASP A 106 -5.58 -2.21 -4.23
N SER A 107 -5.91 -1.71 -3.03
CA SER A 107 -7.30 -1.64 -2.56
C SER A 107 -8.15 -0.63 -3.33
N HIS A 108 -7.52 0.30 -4.05
CA HIS A 108 -8.23 1.32 -4.82
C HIS A 108 -8.97 0.73 -6.02
N ASP A 109 -8.37 -0.19 -6.78
CA ASP A 109 -8.96 -0.71 -8.02
C ASP A 109 -8.94 -2.26 -8.10
N GLY A 110 -8.42 -2.91 -7.06
CA GLY A 110 -8.32 -4.36 -6.96
C GLY A 110 -7.14 -4.95 -7.74
N SER A 111 -6.32 -4.14 -8.41
CA SER A 111 -5.18 -4.62 -9.21
C SER A 111 -4.17 -5.38 -8.34
N CYS A 112 -3.49 -6.35 -8.95
CA CYS A 112 -2.60 -7.28 -8.25
C CYS A 112 -1.29 -7.48 -9.01
N TRP A 113 -0.19 -7.54 -8.26
CA TRP A 113 1.15 -7.80 -8.77
C TRP A 113 1.83 -8.86 -7.90
N LEU A 114 2.67 -9.69 -8.51
CA LEU A 114 3.69 -10.40 -7.74
C LEU A 114 4.92 -9.54 -7.66
N TRP A 115 5.44 -9.43 -6.45
CA TRP A 115 6.66 -8.70 -6.18
C TRP A 115 7.58 -9.65 -5.41
N ASP A 116 8.87 -9.65 -5.73
CA ASP A 116 9.84 -10.29 -4.85
C ASP A 116 9.64 -9.82 -3.40
N TYR A 117 9.74 -10.76 -2.46
CA TYR A 117 9.31 -10.53 -1.08
C TYR A 117 10.01 -9.32 -0.44
N ALA A 118 11.33 -9.20 -0.63
CA ALA A 118 12.12 -8.17 0.02
C ALA A 118 11.74 -6.76 -0.44
N HIS A 119 11.56 -6.54 -1.74
CA HIS A 119 11.18 -5.21 -2.26
C HIS A 119 9.70 -4.92 -2.04
N GLY A 120 8.80 -5.89 -2.25
CA GLY A 120 7.38 -5.72 -1.98
C GLY A 120 7.10 -5.39 -0.51
N ARG A 121 7.84 -6.02 0.41
CA ARG A 121 7.73 -5.73 1.84
C ARG A 121 8.10 -4.28 2.15
N ARG A 122 9.25 -3.83 1.66
CA ARG A 122 9.72 -2.44 1.85
C ARG A 122 8.73 -1.43 1.26
N PHE A 123 8.17 -1.73 0.10
CA PHE A 123 7.14 -0.88 -0.51
C PHE A 123 5.91 -0.73 0.40
N LEU A 124 5.39 -1.84 0.92
CA LEU A 124 4.22 -1.82 1.81
C LEU A 124 4.47 -1.08 3.11
N GLU A 125 5.69 -1.16 3.64
CA GLU A 125 6.11 -0.46 4.86
C GLU A 125 6.36 1.03 4.63
N SER A 126 6.76 1.43 3.42
CA SER A 126 7.14 2.82 3.11
C SER A 126 5.99 3.83 3.24
N GLY A 127 4.73 3.39 3.22
CA GLY A 127 3.59 4.09 3.79
C GLY A 127 3.19 5.46 3.22
N GLU A 128 3.99 6.10 2.36
CA GLU A 128 3.71 7.46 1.88
C GLU A 128 3.03 7.47 0.51
N PRO A 129 1.72 7.74 0.43
CA PRO A 129 1.15 8.27 -0.80
C PRO A 129 1.71 9.68 -1.01
N VAL A 130 2.56 9.87 -2.02
CA VAL A 130 2.94 11.20 -2.52
C VAL A 130 1.72 11.81 -3.22
N THR A 131 0.79 12.33 -2.42
CA THR A 131 -0.24 13.26 -2.89
C THR A 131 -0.26 14.45 -1.96
N GLN A 132 0.87 15.14 -1.87
CA GLN A 132 0.86 16.55 -1.51
C GLN A 132 0.81 17.31 -2.84
N ARG A 133 -0.42 17.53 -3.35
CA ARG A 133 -0.63 18.72 -4.17
C ARG A 133 -0.38 19.88 -3.21
N MET A 134 0.83 20.43 -3.25
CA MET A 134 1.08 21.80 -2.86
C MET A 134 0.10 22.64 -3.70
N ALA A 135 -1.03 22.99 -3.08
CA ALA A 135 -1.72 24.21 -3.38
C ALA A 135 -1.28 25.23 -2.33
N ASP A 136 0.04 25.37 -2.15
CA ASP A 136 0.66 26.65 -1.85
C ASP A 136 1.18 27.14 -3.19
N SER A 137 0.27 27.70 -3.98
CA SER A 137 0.65 28.69 -4.98
C SER A 137 0.57 30.04 -4.28
N ASP A 138 1.52 30.29 -3.39
CA ASP A 138 2.05 31.64 -3.19
C ASP A 138 2.89 31.94 -4.44
N GLU A 139 2.21 32.27 -5.53
CA GLU A 139 2.80 33.11 -6.57
C GLU A 139 2.32 34.53 -6.29
N GLU A 140 3.04 35.18 -5.37
CA GLU A 140 3.41 36.57 -5.54
C GLU A 140 4.02 36.72 -6.94
N ASP A 141 3.26 37.23 -7.90
CA ASP A 141 3.82 38.23 -8.81
C ASP A 141 2.73 38.99 -9.60
N LEU A 142 3.04 40.27 -9.86
CA LEU A 142 2.45 41.16 -10.86
C LEU A 142 1.12 41.86 -10.53
N LEU A 143 1.18 42.96 -9.77
CA LEU A 143 0.69 44.26 -10.24
C LEU A 143 1.51 45.39 -9.59
N GLY A 144 2.61 45.75 -10.24
CA GLY A 144 3.15 47.10 -10.12
C GLY A 144 2.27 48.04 -10.95
N ASP A 145 1.70 49.05 -10.30
CA ASP A 145 1.49 50.38 -10.87
C ASP A 145 1.06 51.32 -9.74
N ASP A 146 2.04 52.05 -9.20
CA ASP A 146 1.83 53.20 -8.33
C ASP A 146 2.13 54.46 -9.17
N PRO A 147 1.10 55.20 -9.62
CA PRO A 147 1.30 56.54 -10.14
C PRO A 147 0.55 57.55 -9.28
N ASP A 148 0.95 57.71 -8.01
CA ASP A 148 0.54 58.89 -7.22
C ASP A 148 1.72 59.73 -6.71
N GLN A 149 2.78 59.82 -7.53
CA GLN A 149 3.71 60.95 -7.46
C GLN A 149 3.15 62.13 -8.24
N GLY A 150 2.54 63.05 -7.49
CA GLY A 150 2.02 64.32 -7.96
C GLY A 150 3.04 65.20 -8.73
N PRO A 151 2.53 66.23 -9.43
CA PRO A 151 3.26 66.94 -10.47
C PRO A 151 4.39 67.82 -9.92
N ARG A 152 5.57 67.72 -10.54
CA ARG A 152 6.67 68.67 -10.34
C ARG A 152 6.35 70.01 -11.03
N LEU A 153 6.35 71.06 -10.22
CA LEU A 153 6.19 72.49 -10.56
C LEU A 153 7.20 72.98 -11.61
N LEU A 154 6.79 73.93 -12.47
CA LEU A 154 7.59 75.08 -12.95
C LEU A 154 6.65 76.09 -13.66
N GLY A 155 6.70 77.37 -13.26
CA GLY A 155 6.01 78.51 -13.89
C GLY A 155 6.56 78.87 -15.28
N PRO A 156 6.14 79.98 -15.92
CA PRO A 156 5.76 81.28 -15.34
C PRO A 156 4.26 81.63 -15.38
#